data_AF-A0A4R1X3G6-F1
#
_entry.id   AF-A0A4R1X3G6-F1
#
_cell.length_a   1.000
_cell.length_b   1.000
_cell.length_c   1.000
_cell.angle_alpha   90.00
_cell.angle_beta   90.00
_cell.angle_gamma   90.00
#
_symmetry.space_group_name_H-M   'P 1'
#
loop_
_entity.id
_entity.type
_entity.pdbx_description
1 polymer ?
#
loop_
_entity_poly.entity_id
_entity_poly.type
_entity_poly.pdbx_seq_one_letter_code
_entity_poly.pdbx_strand_id
1 'polypeptide(L)'
;MSITLWKPEPNVLIHQALGKACEEASELANILARCLIQGLDQSEPVSGKSNRKALSDEIADLDAAVQWLRELTGEEYDEERADRKLNGFRQWQRMLEADMSAPSPAPNVMWPTEAICRLIHDHAGTKSPDEPLHHPAQKSWEEPTLVRWQQWEGLVEELHELVHAPAPQPRKRESPRLERLLAAAKAQIEKMTEAEIDAMLAAQRESWVRGMTTTCEHGVLDFEQCCDCRKTRPLSGDIT
;
A
#
# COMPACT_ATOMS: atom_id res chain seq x y z
N MET A 1 -2.59 -34.09 -9.30
CA MET A 1 -2.62 -32.63 -9.50
C MET A 1 -1.54 -32.28 -10.52
N SER A 2 -1.90 -31.64 -11.63
CA SER A 2 -0.95 -31.17 -12.64
C SER A 2 -0.44 -29.80 -12.21
N ILE A 3 0.88 -29.61 -12.13
CA ILE A 3 1.49 -28.32 -11.84
C ILE A 3 1.39 -27.44 -13.09
N THR A 4 0.68 -26.32 -13.01
CA THR A 4 0.71 -25.29 -14.05
C THR A 4 2.03 -24.53 -13.90
N LEU A 5 3.00 -24.85 -14.77
CA LEU A 5 4.29 -24.14 -14.80
C LEU A 5 4.08 -22.76 -15.44
N TRP A 6 4.40 -21.70 -14.70
CA TRP A 6 4.49 -20.34 -15.24
C TRP A 6 5.66 -20.28 -16.22
N LYS A 7 5.33 -20.27 -17.52
CA LYS A 7 6.30 -20.12 -18.59
C LYS A 7 6.25 -18.69 -19.11
N PRO A 8 7.39 -18.11 -19.55
CA PRO A 8 7.37 -16.80 -20.18
C PRO A 8 6.51 -16.81 -21.44
N GLU A 9 5.98 -15.65 -21.81
CA GLU A 9 5.25 -15.45 -23.07
C GLU A 9 6.13 -15.90 -24.25
N PRO A 10 5.72 -16.94 -25.01
CA PRO A 10 6.54 -17.50 -26.08
C PRO A 10 6.60 -16.61 -27.33
N ASN A 11 5.60 -15.75 -27.57
CA ASN A 11 5.63 -14.81 -28.68
C ASN A 11 6.54 -13.64 -28.32
N VAL A 12 7.70 -13.57 -28.97
CA VAL A 12 8.72 -12.54 -28.72
C VAL A 12 8.17 -11.12 -28.90
N LEU A 13 7.26 -10.87 -29.84
CA LEU A 13 6.70 -9.54 -30.05
C LEU A 13 5.78 -9.13 -28.88
N ILE A 14 4.90 -10.03 -28.45
CA ILE A 14 4.02 -9.79 -27.28
C ILE A 14 4.88 -9.63 -26.02
N HIS A 15 5.90 -10.47 -25.85
CA HIS A 15 6.83 -10.35 -24.73
C HIS A 15 7.49 -8.97 -24.67
N GLN A 16 7.98 -8.46 -25.80
CA GLN A 16 8.62 -7.15 -25.86
C GLN A 16 7.62 -6.01 -25.60
N ALA A 17 6.40 -6.10 -26.14
CA ALA A 17 5.36 -5.10 -25.87
C ALA A 17 4.92 -5.10 -24.40
N LEU A 18 4.78 -6.27 -23.76
CA LEU A 18 4.55 -6.39 -22.32
C LEU A 18 5.68 -5.77 -21.51
N GLY A 19 6.93 -6.05 -21.89
CA GLY A 19 8.11 -5.46 -21.28
C GLY A 19 8.12 -3.94 -21.38
N LYS A 20 7.83 -3.41 -22.57
CA LYS A 20 7.81 -1.96 -22.81
C LYS A 20 6.68 -1.26 -22.05
N ALA A 21 5.46 -1.82 -22.07
CA ALA A 21 4.35 -1.29 -21.29
C ALA A 21 4.66 -1.29 -19.77
N CYS A 22 5.39 -2.30 -19.28
CA CYS A 22 5.83 -2.37 -17.89
C CYS A 22 6.90 -1.31 -17.55
N GLU A 23 7.85 -1.07 -18.46
CA GLU A 23 8.87 -0.02 -18.33
C GLU A 23 8.21 1.36 -18.21
N GLU A 24 7.38 1.74 -19.20
CA GLU A 24 6.71 3.05 -19.23
C GLU A 24 5.76 3.26 -18.04
N ALA A 25 5.07 2.20 -17.60
CA ALA A 25 4.22 2.26 -16.41
C ALA A 25 5.04 2.56 -15.14
N SER A 26 6.26 2.06 -15.06
CA SER A 26 7.17 2.29 -13.92
C SER A 26 7.75 3.70 -13.97
N GLU A 27 8.08 4.23 -15.15
CA GLU A 27 8.55 5.61 -15.33
C GLU A 27 7.43 6.61 -14.97
N LEU A 28 6.19 6.38 -15.45
CA LEU A 28 5.03 7.17 -15.05
C LEU A 28 4.79 7.10 -13.53
N ALA A 29 4.88 5.92 -12.92
CA ALA A 29 4.71 5.76 -11.47
C ALA A 29 5.75 6.58 -10.69
N ASN A 30 7.00 6.62 -11.14
CA ASN A 30 8.06 7.44 -10.54
C ASN A 30 7.73 8.93 -10.62
N ILE A 31 7.25 9.42 -11.77
CA ILE A 31 6.87 10.83 -11.91
C ILE A 31 5.62 11.18 -11.10
N LEU A 32 4.64 10.28 -11.02
CA LEU A 32 3.47 10.45 -10.14
C LEU A 32 3.89 10.55 -8.67
N ALA A 33 4.77 9.66 -8.21
CA ALA A 33 5.31 9.71 -6.85
C ALA A 33 6.08 11.03 -6.60
N ARG A 34 6.86 11.50 -7.58
CA ARG A 34 7.53 12.80 -7.48
C ARG A 34 6.55 13.96 -7.39
N CYS A 35 5.49 13.97 -8.21
CA CYS A 35 4.44 14.98 -8.17
C CYS A 35 3.70 14.97 -6.82
N LEU A 36 3.47 13.78 -6.25
CA LEU A 36 2.85 13.62 -4.92
C LEU A 36 3.70 14.22 -3.80
N ILE A 37 5.03 14.02 -3.86
CA ILE A 37 5.96 14.48 -2.81
C ILE A 37 6.31 15.97 -2.96
N GLN A 38 6.61 16.42 -4.18
CA GLN A 38 7.14 17.76 -4.45
C GLN A 38 6.05 18.75 -4.86
N GLY A 39 4.97 18.28 -5.47
CA GLY A 39 3.94 19.11 -6.10
C GLY A 39 4.05 19.14 -7.62
N LEU A 40 2.89 19.25 -8.29
CA LEU A 40 2.77 19.21 -9.75
C LEU A 40 3.43 20.41 -10.45
N ASP A 41 3.44 21.59 -9.82
CA ASP A 41 4.00 22.83 -10.38
C ASP A 41 5.50 23.02 -10.09
N GLN A 42 6.14 22.04 -9.45
CA GLN A 42 7.58 22.08 -9.19
C GLN A 42 8.40 21.54 -10.38
N SER A 43 9.72 21.58 -10.24
CA SER A 43 10.68 21.02 -11.19
C SER A 43 11.64 20.05 -10.51
N GLU A 44 12.17 19.10 -11.27
CA GLU A 44 13.21 18.20 -10.79
C GLU A 44 14.49 18.99 -10.44
N PRO A 45 15.10 18.80 -9.25
CA PRO A 45 16.22 19.62 -8.80
C PRO A 45 17.47 19.58 -9.68
N VAL A 46 17.70 18.47 -10.40
CA VAL A 46 18.93 18.23 -11.14
C VAL A 46 18.83 18.73 -12.58
N SER A 47 17.85 18.25 -13.35
CA SER A 47 17.66 18.68 -14.75
C SER A 47 16.89 19.98 -14.91
N GLY A 48 16.16 20.41 -13.88
CA GLY A 48 15.23 21.53 -13.96
C GLY A 48 13.96 21.24 -14.78
N LYS A 49 13.76 19.99 -15.26
CA LYS A 49 12.56 19.61 -16.02
C LYS A 49 11.32 19.77 -15.14
N SER A 50 10.33 20.50 -15.65
CA SER A 50 9.03 20.68 -14.99
C SER A 50 8.32 19.35 -14.75
N ASN A 51 7.71 19.18 -13.58
CA ASN A 51 6.90 18.02 -13.24
C ASN A 51 5.70 17.85 -14.18
N ARG A 52 5.04 18.95 -14.59
CA ARG A 52 3.97 18.89 -15.59
C ARG A 52 4.45 18.32 -16.92
N LYS A 53 5.60 18.79 -17.41
CA LYS A 53 6.15 18.32 -18.68
C LYS A 53 6.57 16.87 -18.59
N ALA A 54 7.27 16.49 -17.51
CA ALA A 54 7.66 15.10 -17.29
C ALA A 54 6.43 14.19 -17.21
N LEU A 55 5.41 14.55 -16.42
CA LEU A 55 4.19 13.76 -16.31
C LEU A 55 3.48 13.61 -17.65
N SER A 56 3.39 14.69 -18.43
CA SER A 56 2.80 14.64 -19.77
C SER A 56 3.56 13.74 -20.74
N ASP A 57 4.89 13.66 -20.61
CA ASP A 57 5.72 12.80 -21.46
C ASP A 57 5.48 11.34 -21.13
N GLU A 58 5.59 10.96 -19.85
CA GLU A 58 5.41 9.56 -19.44
C GLU A 58 3.97 9.05 -19.66
N ILE A 59 2.95 9.92 -19.60
CA ILE A 59 1.58 9.53 -19.98
C ILE A 59 1.52 9.18 -21.46
N ALA A 60 2.14 10.00 -22.32
CA ALA A 60 2.14 9.77 -23.76
C ALA A 60 2.91 8.50 -24.13
N ASP A 61 4.04 8.25 -23.47
CA ASP A 61 4.86 7.07 -23.70
C ASP A 61 4.14 5.79 -23.23
N LEU A 62 3.46 5.84 -22.07
CA LEU A 62 2.60 4.73 -21.62
C LEU A 62 1.43 4.47 -22.57
N ASP A 63 0.74 5.51 -23.02
CA ASP A 63 -0.39 5.38 -23.95
C ASP A 63 0.06 4.71 -25.26
N ALA A 64 1.22 5.12 -25.81
CA ALA A 64 1.80 4.53 -27.00
C ALA A 64 2.18 3.05 -26.78
N ALA A 65 2.77 2.71 -25.63
CA ALA A 65 3.14 1.33 -25.31
C ALA A 65 1.92 0.42 -25.13
N VAL A 66 0.86 0.91 -24.46
CA VAL A 66 -0.40 0.17 -24.28
C VAL A 66 -1.13 0.01 -25.62
N GLN A 67 -1.12 1.03 -26.47
CA GLN A 67 -1.68 0.91 -27.81
C GLN A 67 -0.95 -0.16 -28.63
N TRP A 68 0.39 -0.14 -28.66
CA TRP A 68 1.17 -1.16 -29.36
C TRP A 68 0.88 -2.57 -28.84
N LEU A 69 0.78 -2.74 -27.52
CA LEU A 69 0.40 -4.01 -26.91
C LEU A 69 -0.98 -4.49 -27.40
N ARG A 70 -1.98 -3.60 -27.43
CA ARG A 70 -3.34 -3.92 -27.93
C ARG A 70 -3.35 -4.34 -29.38
N GLU A 71 -2.59 -3.65 -30.23
CA GLU A 71 -2.44 -3.99 -31.65
C GLU A 71 -1.89 -5.42 -31.83
N LEU A 72 -0.97 -5.84 -30.98
CA LEU A 72 -0.39 -7.19 -31.01
C LEU A 72 -1.28 -8.26 -30.40
N THR A 73 -2.04 -7.95 -29.35
CA THR A 73 -2.94 -8.90 -28.69
C THR A 73 -4.32 -8.99 -29.34
N GLY A 74 -4.66 -8.03 -30.21
CA GLY A 74 -5.99 -7.90 -30.81
C GLY A 74 -7.06 -7.45 -29.81
N GLU A 75 -6.64 -6.85 -28.69
CA GLU A 75 -7.55 -6.36 -27.66
C GLU A 75 -8.10 -4.99 -28.06
N GLU A 76 -9.42 -4.83 -28.03
CA GLU A 76 -10.08 -3.57 -28.32
C GLU A 76 -10.14 -2.67 -27.08
N TYR A 77 -10.17 -1.36 -27.29
CA TYR A 77 -10.37 -0.41 -26.20
C TYR A 77 -11.84 -0.44 -25.74
N ASP A 78 -12.05 -0.88 -24.50
CA ASP A 78 -13.37 -0.84 -23.85
C ASP A 78 -13.67 0.57 -23.32
N GLU A 79 -14.21 1.41 -24.21
CA GLU A 79 -14.59 2.80 -23.92
C GLU A 79 -15.63 2.88 -22.80
N GLU A 80 -16.65 2.00 -22.80
CA GLU A 80 -17.70 2.02 -21.78
C GLU A 80 -17.13 1.74 -20.38
N ARG A 81 -16.19 0.79 -20.26
CA ARG A 81 -15.52 0.50 -18.98
C ARG A 81 -14.65 1.67 -18.52
N ALA A 82 -13.90 2.29 -19.44
CA ALA A 82 -13.11 3.46 -19.12
C ALA A 82 -13.99 4.62 -18.63
N ASP A 83 -15.11 4.88 -19.30
CA ASP A 83 -16.07 5.92 -18.95
C ASP A 83 -16.71 5.68 -17.57
N ARG A 84 -17.13 4.45 -17.28
CA ARG A 84 -17.65 4.10 -15.94
C ARG A 84 -16.62 4.40 -14.85
N LYS A 85 -15.35 4.08 -15.08
CA LYS A 85 -14.27 4.34 -14.11
C LYS A 85 -14.00 5.84 -13.95
N LEU A 86 -13.93 6.57 -15.07
CA LEU A 86 -13.71 8.00 -15.09
C LEU A 86 -14.83 8.78 -14.38
N ASN A 87 -16.08 8.36 -14.57
CA ASN A 87 -17.21 8.96 -13.86
C ASN A 87 -17.11 8.79 -12.33
N GLY A 88 -16.61 7.64 -11.86
CA GLY A 88 -16.29 7.42 -10.45
C GLY A 88 -15.21 8.39 -9.94
N PHE A 89 -14.13 8.59 -10.70
CA PHE A 89 -13.08 9.56 -10.35
C PHE A 89 -13.61 11.00 -10.30
N ARG A 90 -14.45 11.40 -11.25
CA ARG A 90 -15.10 12.73 -11.26
C ARG A 90 -16.05 12.93 -10.08
N GLN A 91 -16.69 11.87 -9.60
CA GLN A 91 -17.48 11.94 -8.37
C GLN A 91 -16.59 12.17 -7.15
N TRP A 92 -15.49 11.43 -7.04
CA TRP A 92 -14.51 11.60 -5.97
C TRP A 92 -13.90 13.01 -5.97
N GLN A 93 -13.54 13.53 -7.15
CA GLN A 93 -13.06 14.91 -7.31
C GLN A 93 -14.06 15.93 -6.73
N ARG A 94 -15.34 15.83 -7.07
CA ARG A 94 -16.38 16.72 -6.51
C ARG A 94 -16.48 16.66 -4.99
N MET A 95 -16.21 15.50 -4.38
CA MET A 95 -16.19 15.36 -2.92
C MET A 95 -15.00 16.10 -2.31
N LEU A 96 -13.82 16.00 -2.93
CA LEU A 96 -12.62 16.74 -2.49
C LEU A 96 -12.82 18.26 -2.63
N GLU A 97 -13.37 18.72 -3.75
CA GLU A 97 -13.67 20.14 -3.98
C GLU A 97 -14.68 20.68 -2.96
N ALA A 98 -15.70 19.89 -2.62
CA ALA A 98 -16.67 20.25 -1.58
C ALA A 98 -16.03 20.32 -0.18
N ASP A 99 -15.15 19.38 0.16
CA ASP A 99 -14.41 19.36 1.42
C ASP A 99 -13.47 20.56 1.55
N MET A 100 -12.72 20.88 0.49
CA MET A 100 -11.85 22.06 0.43
C MET A 100 -12.62 23.39 0.54
N SER A 101 -13.86 23.42 0.05
CA SER A 101 -14.73 24.59 0.12
C SER A 101 -15.52 24.69 1.42
N ALA A 102 -15.55 23.60 2.21
CA ALA A 102 -16.26 23.58 3.48
C ALA A 102 -15.55 24.50 4.49
N PRO A 103 -16.31 25.22 5.34
CA PRO A 103 -15.71 25.98 6.42
C PRO A 103 -14.93 25.03 7.34
N SER A 104 -13.69 25.40 7.67
CA SER A 104 -12.81 24.58 8.51
C SER A 104 -13.54 24.18 9.80
N PRO A 105 -13.60 22.89 10.16
CA PRO A 105 -14.20 22.48 11.41
C PRO A 105 -13.44 23.14 12.57
N ALA A 106 -14.15 23.50 13.64
CA ALA A 106 -13.54 24.08 14.83
C ALA A 106 -12.34 23.19 15.30
N PRO A 107 -11.25 23.78 15.80
CA PRO A 107 -9.90 23.18 15.87
C PRO A 107 -9.70 21.99 16.83
N ASN A 108 -10.73 21.20 17.16
CA ASN A 108 -10.71 20.35 18.35
C ASN A 108 -10.86 18.84 18.11
N VAL A 109 -10.34 18.28 17.01
CA VAL A 109 -10.28 16.82 16.85
C VAL A 109 -8.98 16.40 16.13
N MET A 110 -7.89 16.24 16.88
CA MET A 110 -6.64 15.66 16.38
C MET A 110 -6.67 14.14 16.55
N TRP A 111 -6.54 13.37 15.46
CA TRP A 111 -6.50 11.90 15.49
C TRP A 111 -5.06 11.39 15.73
N PRO A 112 -4.79 10.57 16.76
CA PRO A 112 -3.44 10.11 17.07
C PRO A 112 -3.21 8.66 16.60
N THR A 113 -2.56 8.51 15.45
CA THR A 113 -2.31 7.21 14.80
C THR A 113 -1.40 6.28 15.62
N GLU A 114 -0.50 6.81 16.46
CA GLU A 114 0.46 5.98 17.21
C GLU A 114 -0.03 5.48 18.58
N ALA A 115 -1.02 6.13 19.18
CA ALA A 115 -1.63 5.62 20.41
C ALA A 115 -2.37 4.29 20.15
N ILE A 116 -2.91 4.14 18.94
CA ILE A 116 -3.51 2.89 18.46
C ILE A 116 -2.44 1.81 18.26
N CYS A 117 -1.30 2.17 17.66
CA CYS A 117 -0.20 1.23 17.44
C CYS A 117 0.35 0.68 18.78
N ARG A 118 0.64 1.52 19.78
CA ARG A 118 1.16 1.06 21.08
C ARG A 118 0.19 0.15 21.83
N LEU A 119 -1.11 0.43 21.76
CA LEU A 119 -2.15 -0.40 22.37
C LEU A 119 -2.27 -1.79 21.72
N ILE A 120 -1.97 -1.91 20.42
CA ILE A 120 -1.93 -3.20 19.73
C ILE A 120 -0.70 -4.02 20.17
N HIS A 121 0.47 -3.41 20.33
CA HIS A 121 1.68 -4.07 20.84
C HIS A 121 1.51 -4.62 22.25
N ASP A 122 1.05 -3.79 23.19
CA ASP A 122 0.84 -4.19 24.59
C ASP A 122 -0.18 -5.33 24.70
N HIS A 123 -1.18 -5.36 23.81
CA HIS A 123 -2.21 -6.38 23.84
C HIS A 123 -1.77 -7.71 23.20
N ALA A 124 -0.87 -7.68 22.22
CA ALA A 124 -0.25 -8.86 21.63
C ALA A 124 0.83 -9.50 22.54
N GLY A 125 1.20 -8.84 23.64
CA GLY A 125 2.17 -9.35 24.61
C GLY A 125 3.61 -9.26 24.13
N THR A 126 3.90 -8.51 23.05
CA THR A 126 5.27 -8.25 22.60
C THR A 126 5.86 -7.14 23.48
N LYS A 127 7.00 -7.41 24.11
CA LYS A 127 7.50 -6.60 25.25
C LYS A 127 8.30 -5.37 24.85
N SER A 128 8.33 -4.98 23.58
CA SER A 128 9.08 -3.80 23.14
C SER A 128 8.41 -3.05 21.99
N PRO A 129 8.28 -1.70 22.08
CA PRO A 129 7.91 -0.84 20.95
C PRO A 129 8.95 -0.82 19.81
N ASP A 130 10.17 -1.31 20.07
CA ASP A 130 11.28 -1.38 19.10
C ASP A 130 11.32 -2.72 18.34
N GLU A 131 10.40 -3.64 18.60
CA GLU A 131 10.27 -4.92 17.89
C GLU A 131 9.23 -4.77 16.77
N PRO A 132 9.54 -5.04 15.48
CA PRO A 132 8.60 -4.81 14.39
C PRO A 132 7.30 -5.60 14.60
N LEU A 133 6.14 -4.94 14.45
CA LEU A 133 4.84 -5.63 14.36
C LEU A 133 4.83 -6.54 13.14
N HIS A 134 5.21 -7.79 13.32
CA HIS A 134 4.83 -8.81 12.37
C HIS A 134 3.33 -9.02 12.49
N HIS A 135 2.59 -8.47 11.53
CA HIS A 135 1.17 -8.77 11.38
C HIS A 135 1.02 -10.31 11.25
N PRO A 136 0.05 -10.97 11.90
CA PRO A 136 -0.11 -12.42 11.76
C PRO A 136 -0.36 -12.87 10.30
N ALA A 137 -0.81 -11.96 9.43
CA ALA A 137 -0.93 -12.21 7.97
C ALA A 137 0.36 -11.90 7.16
N GLN A 138 1.44 -11.46 7.80
CA GLN A 138 2.76 -11.28 7.17
C GLN A 138 3.60 -12.57 7.20
N LYS A 139 3.19 -13.57 8.00
CA LYS A 139 3.90 -14.87 8.16
C LYS A 139 3.59 -15.92 7.07
N SER A 140 2.72 -15.64 6.11
CA SER A 140 2.27 -16.64 5.11
C SER A 140 2.66 -16.29 3.67
N TRP A 141 3.79 -15.61 3.47
CA TRP A 141 4.29 -15.23 2.14
C TRP A 141 5.35 -16.17 1.57
N GLU A 142 5.70 -17.22 2.29
CA GLU A 142 6.71 -18.21 1.90
C GLU A 142 6.12 -19.62 2.01
N GLU A 143 5.51 -20.15 0.94
CA GLU A 143 5.44 -21.59 0.63
C GLU A 143 4.92 -21.82 -0.81
N PRO A 144 5.28 -22.95 -1.46
CA PRO A 144 5.24 -23.11 -2.91
C PRO A 144 3.82 -23.04 -3.49
N THR A 145 3.77 -22.60 -4.74
CA THR A 145 2.62 -22.19 -5.57
C THR A 145 1.36 -23.07 -5.58
N LEU A 146 1.33 -24.24 -4.95
CA LEU A 146 0.19 -25.17 -4.90
C LEU A 146 -0.80 -24.90 -3.75
N VAL A 147 -0.33 -24.56 -2.54
CA VAL A 147 -1.23 -24.29 -1.38
C VAL A 147 -1.96 -22.96 -1.55
N ARG A 148 -1.28 -21.95 -2.11
CA ARG A 148 -1.88 -20.66 -2.47
C ARG A 148 -2.95 -20.77 -3.55
N TRP A 149 -2.79 -21.70 -4.49
CA TRP A 149 -3.76 -21.88 -5.56
C TRP A 149 -5.04 -22.54 -5.05
N GLN A 150 -4.96 -23.52 -4.15
CA GLN A 150 -6.15 -24.10 -3.50
C GLN A 150 -6.85 -23.13 -2.56
N GLN A 151 -6.08 -22.29 -1.85
CA GLN A 151 -6.65 -21.21 -1.04
C GLN A 151 -7.27 -20.12 -1.91
N TRP A 152 -6.71 -19.82 -3.08
CA TRP A 152 -7.26 -18.86 -4.04
C TRP A 152 -8.48 -19.43 -4.79
N GLU A 153 -8.50 -20.70 -5.18
CA GLU A 153 -9.67 -21.39 -5.75
C GLU A 153 -10.81 -21.44 -4.72
N GLY A 154 -10.51 -21.73 -3.45
CA GLY A 154 -11.48 -21.62 -2.36
C GLY A 154 -11.97 -20.18 -2.13
N LEU A 155 -11.09 -19.18 -2.24
CA LEU A 155 -11.46 -17.77 -2.14
C LEU A 155 -12.30 -17.31 -3.33
N VAL A 156 -12.07 -17.86 -4.52
CA VAL A 156 -12.82 -17.56 -5.75
C VAL A 156 -14.19 -18.23 -5.72
N GLU A 157 -14.32 -19.45 -5.20
CA GLU A 157 -15.62 -20.06 -4.90
C GLU A 157 -16.38 -19.28 -3.82
N GLU A 158 -15.73 -18.88 -2.72
CA GLU A 158 -16.34 -18.01 -1.69
C GLU A 158 -16.75 -16.65 -2.24
N LEU A 159 -15.93 -16.03 -3.10
CA LEU A 159 -16.25 -14.75 -3.74
C LEU A 159 -17.37 -14.88 -4.77
N HIS A 160 -17.44 -15.99 -5.51
CA HIS A 160 -18.51 -16.29 -6.44
C HIS A 160 -19.84 -16.50 -5.69
N GLU A 161 -19.81 -17.18 -4.53
CA GLU A 161 -20.96 -17.23 -3.62
C GLU A 161 -21.29 -15.85 -3.04
N LEU A 162 -20.32 -15.00 -2.68
CA LEU A 162 -20.54 -13.65 -2.13
C LEU A 162 -21.10 -12.64 -3.14
N VAL A 163 -20.72 -12.74 -4.41
CA VAL A 163 -21.21 -11.90 -5.51
C VAL A 163 -22.64 -12.28 -5.90
N HIS A 164 -23.05 -13.52 -5.63
CA HIS A 164 -24.40 -14.02 -5.85
C HIS A 164 -25.23 -14.19 -4.56
N ALA A 165 -24.64 -13.91 -3.40
CA ALA A 165 -25.32 -13.89 -2.12
C ALA A 165 -26.19 -12.63 -1.99
N PRO A 166 -27.33 -12.71 -1.29
CA PRO A 166 -28.11 -11.53 -0.95
C PRO A 166 -27.25 -10.54 -0.15
N ALA A 167 -27.51 -9.23 -0.35
CA ALA A 167 -26.68 -8.12 0.10
C ALA A 167 -26.05 -8.32 1.50
N PRO A 168 -24.73 -8.06 1.65
CA PRO A 168 -24.04 -8.32 2.90
C PRO A 168 -24.65 -7.49 4.02
N GLN A 169 -24.97 -8.17 5.13
CA GLN A 169 -25.40 -7.50 6.35
C GLN A 169 -24.32 -6.52 6.84
N PRO A 170 -24.71 -5.41 7.48
CA PRO A 170 -23.79 -4.37 7.95
C PRO A 170 -22.65 -5.00 8.77
N ARG A 171 -21.41 -4.58 8.48
CA ARG A 171 -20.19 -5.09 9.12
C ARG A 171 -20.35 -5.06 10.64
N LYS A 172 -19.94 -6.16 11.31
CA LYS A 172 -20.00 -6.33 12.77
C LYS A 172 -19.42 -5.08 13.45
N ARG A 173 -20.20 -4.47 14.37
CA ARG A 173 -19.74 -3.39 15.26
C ARG A 173 -18.36 -3.74 15.81
N GLU A 174 -17.44 -2.77 15.77
CA GLU A 174 -16.13 -2.89 16.40
C GLU A 174 -16.30 -3.38 17.85
N SER A 175 -15.36 -4.22 18.31
CA SER A 175 -15.43 -4.80 19.65
C SER A 175 -15.54 -3.67 20.69
N PRO A 176 -16.49 -3.72 21.64
CA PRO A 176 -16.62 -2.72 22.72
C PRO A 176 -15.32 -2.51 23.52
N ARG A 177 -14.38 -3.45 23.41
CA ARG A 177 -13.02 -3.32 23.94
C ARG A 177 -12.20 -2.27 23.20
N LEU A 178 -12.19 -2.32 21.86
CA LEU A 178 -11.42 -1.40 21.02
C LEU A 178 -11.89 0.04 21.23
N GLU A 179 -13.21 0.25 21.25
CA GLU A 179 -13.82 1.57 21.48
C GLU A 179 -13.37 2.17 22.82
N ARG A 180 -13.29 1.37 23.89
CA ARG A 180 -12.81 1.83 25.21
C ARG A 180 -11.33 2.19 25.19
N LEU A 181 -10.50 1.44 24.48
CA LEU A 181 -9.06 1.72 24.37
C LEU A 181 -8.81 3.01 23.59
N LEU A 182 -9.55 3.21 22.50
CA LEU A 182 -9.50 4.45 21.72
C LEU A 182 -9.96 5.66 22.54
N ALA A 183 -11.02 5.52 23.34
CA ALA A 183 -11.50 6.58 24.22
C ALA A 183 -10.47 6.95 25.32
N ALA A 184 -9.84 5.95 25.94
CA ALA A 184 -8.82 6.17 26.96
C ALA A 184 -7.57 6.87 26.39
N ALA A 185 -7.11 6.47 25.21
CA ALA A 185 -5.98 7.09 24.53
C ALA A 185 -6.23 8.57 24.21
N LYS A 186 -7.44 8.91 23.73
CA LYS A 186 -7.84 10.31 23.47
C LYS A 186 -7.82 11.15 24.75
N ALA A 187 -8.42 10.64 25.82
CA ALA A 187 -8.47 11.33 27.10
C ALA A 187 -7.08 11.54 27.75
N GLN A 188 -6.08 10.73 27.39
CA GLN A 188 -4.71 10.91 27.84
C GLN A 188 -4.01 12.04 27.07
N ILE A 189 -4.20 12.10 25.75
CA ILE A 189 -3.60 13.14 24.89
C ILE A 189 -4.18 14.51 25.20
N GLU A 190 -5.48 14.61 25.48
CA GLU A 190 -6.13 15.86 25.90
C GLU A 190 -5.55 16.44 27.20
N LYS A 191 -4.87 15.62 28.01
CA LYS A 191 -4.23 16.04 29.27
C LYS A 191 -2.75 16.38 29.10
N MET A 192 -2.15 16.12 27.94
CA MET A 192 -0.75 16.40 27.69
C MET A 192 -0.54 17.89 27.45
N THR A 193 0.52 18.42 28.05
CA THR A 193 1.03 19.77 27.75
C THR A 193 1.68 19.80 26.37
N GLU A 194 1.81 20.99 25.80
CA GLU A 194 2.48 21.20 24.50
C GLU A 194 3.91 20.64 24.50
N ALA A 195 4.66 20.82 25.59
CA ALA A 195 6.00 20.26 25.74
C ALA A 195 6.02 18.72 25.75
N GLU A 196 5.01 18.08 26.34
CA GLU A 196 4.88 16.61 26.32
C GLU A 196 4.48 16.09 24.94
N ILE A 197 3.65 16.85 24.21
CA ILE A 197 3.30 16.54 22.81
C ILE A 197 4.55 16.63 21.93
N ASP A 198 5.35 17.69 22.06
CA ASP A 198 6.59 17.87 21.29
C ASP A 198 7.60 16.76 21.58
N ALA A 199 7.78 16.40 22.86
CA ALA A 199 8.64 15.30 23.26
C ALA A 199 8.16 13.95 22.70
N MET A 200 6.85 13.72 22.69
CA MET A 200 6.26 12.53 22.09
C MET A 200 6.55 12.47 20.58
N LEU A 201 6.26 13.54 19.83
CA LEU A 201 6.51 13.61 18.38
C LEU A 201 8.00 13.47 18.04
N ALA A 202 8.89 14.02 18.86
CA ALA A 202 10.33 13.85 18.70
C ALA A 202 10.75 12.39 18.86
N ALA A 203 10.26 11.70 19.88
CA ALA A 203 10.54 10.28 20.10
C ALA A 203 10.00 9.39 18.96
N GLN A 204 8.86 9.74 18.37
CA GLN A 204 8.29 9.03 17.20
C GLN A 204 9.18 9.17 15.98
N ARG A 205 9.66 10.40 15.70
CA ARG A 205 10.62 10.65 14.61
C ARG A 205 11.91 9.86 14.82
N GLU A 206 12.45 9.82 16.04
CA GLU A 206 13.64 9.04 16.36
C GLU A 206 13.42 7.53 16.18
N SER A 207 12.28 7.00 16.61
CA SER A 207 11.91 5.59 16.43
C SER A 207 11.78 5.24 14.95
N TRP A 208 11.13 6.11 14.16
CA TRP A 208 11.00 5.92 12.71
C TRP A 208 12.35 5.97 12.00
N VAL A 209 13.19 6.97 12.29
CA VAL A 209 14.55 7.06 11.74
C VAL A 209 15.36 5.82 12.10
N ARG A 210 15.24 5.33 13.34
CA ARG A 210 15.89 4.09 13.78
C ARG A 210 15.39 2.90 12.98
N GLY A 211 14.09 2.73 12.81
CA GLY A 211 13.53 1.64 11.99
C GLY A 211 14.04 1.66 10.55
N MET A 212 14.26 2.85 9.99
CA MET A 212 14.75 3.02 8.61
C MET A 212 16.27 2.92 8.47
N THR A 213 17.03 3.12 9.55
CA THR A 213 18.52 3.17 9.50
C THR A 213 19.21 2.06 10.29
N THR A 214 18.46 1.24 11.03
CA THR A 214 19.01 0.12 11.78
C THR A 214 19.41 -0.96 10.80
N THR A 215 20.72 -1.14 10.64
CA THR A 215 21.26 -2.27 9.90
C THR A 215 20.96 -3.57 10.64
N CYS A 216 20.68 -4.63 9.89
CA CYS A 216 20.67 -5.98 10.44
C CYS A 216 22.06 -6.37 10.99
N GLU A 217 22.15 -7.51 11.67
CA GLU A 217 23.42 -8.04 12.22
C GLU A 217 24.51 -8.28 11.16
N HIS A 218 24.13 -8.33 9.88
CA HIS A 218 25.05 -8.48 8.73
C HIS A 218 25.41 -7.12 8.08
N GLY A 219 25.00 -5.99 8.67
CA GLY A 219 25.34 -4.64 8.19
C GLY A 219 24.51 -4.11 7.02
N VAL A 220 23.40 -4.77 6.66
CA VAL A 220 22.49 -4.33 5.59
C VAL A 220 21.34 -3.53 6.19
N LEU A 221 21.04 -2.35 5.63
CA LEU A 221 20.03 -1.41 6.14
C LEU A 221 18.61 -1.99 6.17
N ASP A 222 18.30 -2.88 5.23
CA ASP A 222 16.99 -3.50 5.09
C ASP A 222 17.09 -5.01 5.39
N PHE A 223 16.44 -5.43 6.48
CA PHE A 223 16.39 -6.84 6.87
C PHE A 223 15.74 -7.71 5.79
N GLU A 224 14.84 -7.16 4.97
CA GLU A 224 14.21 -7.84 3.86
C GLU A 224 15.14 -7.97 2.66
N GLN A 225 16.21 -7.18 2.56
CA GLN A 225 17.20 -7.28 1.46
C GLN A 225 18.45 -8.06 1.85
N CYS A 226 18.66 -8.31 3.15
CA CYS A 226 19.79 -9.10 3.61
C CYS A 226 19.63 -10.59 3.27
N CYS A 227 20.52 -11.11 2.42
CA CYS A 227 20.48 -12.51 1.99
C CYS A 227 20.71 -13.50 3.14
N ASP A 228 21.41 -13.10 4.21
CA ASP A 228 21.71 -13.96 5.36
C ASP A 228 20.59 -13.94 6.41
N CYS A 229 19.99 -12.78 6.69
CA CYS A 229 18.78 -12.70 7.54
C CYS A 229 17.60 -13.48 6.94
N ARG A 230 17.49 -13.54 5.60
CA ARG A 230 16.47 -14.37 4.94
C ARG A 230 16.71 -15.87 5.15
N LYS A 231 17.96 -16.32 5.22
CA LYS A 231 18.29 -17.74 5.41
C LYS A 231 18.07 -18.22 6.84
N THR A 232 18.26 -17.35 7.82
CA THR A 232 18.18 -17.69 9.26
C THR A 232 16.77 -17.60 9.82
N ARG A 233 15.80 -17.09 9.06
CA ARG A 233 14.41 -17.03 9.49
C ARG A 233 13.90 -18.48 9.65
N PRO A 234 13.54 -18.93 10.86
CA PRO A 234 13.02 -20.28 11.04
C PRO A 234 11.76 -20.43 10.17
N LEU A 235 11.78 -21.44 9.30
CA LEU A 235 10.60 -21.85 8.54
C LEU A 235 9.48 -22.08 9.55
N SER A 236 8.37 -21.37 9.38
CA SER A 236 7.31 -21.19 10.38
C SER A 236 6.48 -22.45 10.69
N GLY A 237 7.07 -23.64 10.57
CA GLY A 237 6.47 -24.95 10.88
C GLY A 237 7.01 -25.62 12.14
N ASP A 238 8.19 -25.26 12.65
CA ASP A 238 8.79 -25.93 13.81
C ASP A 238 8.80 -25.01 15.05
N ILE A 239 7.62 -24.77 15.62
CA ILE A 239 7.49 -24.32 17.00
C ILE A 239 6.83 -25.48 17.76
N THR A 240 7.62 -26.19 18.55
CA THR A 240 7.16 -27.14 19.57
C THR A 240 6.77 -26.41 20.85
#